data_AF-A0A7C3FHQ8-F1
#
_entry.id   AF-A0A7C3FHQ8-F1
#
_cell.length_a   1.000
_cell.length_b   1.000
_cell.length_c   1.000
_cell.angle_alpha   90.00
_cell.angle_beta   90.00
_cell.angle_gamma   90.00
#
_symmetry.space_group_name_H-M   'P 1'
#
loop_
_entity.id
_entity.type
_entity.pdbx_description
1 polymer ?
#
loop_
_entity_poly.entity_id
_entity_poly.type
_entity_poly.pdbx_seq_one_letter_code
_entity_poly.pdbx_strand_id
1 'polypeptide(L)'
;MARRAQVLSLIFSIAAVLACTLPGAAPPTPFSFPLPNQTMTAIFGTALVDPSTPPTIPEIQVTELTPTEGPSPTPGSTDTPLPSTSTPTRTPTPLSATATSLVATPTVSTAPTARPNGAPITATKLTTPPTIDAILNEWSSGAFTANSVVYGASSWSSSNDLSAICYAGWDATHLYLALRILDDTFVQISSGVYMYRGDSVELQFDKDLQGDYYSDSQSADDSQLGFSPGNFDGLSPEAYRWYPTSLSGPLSSVTVDSRKTPQGYEMEIKIPWATFGITPTAGSRFGFALSVSDNDQVGVAVQESMVSSASTRQWGDPTTWGTLYLAP
;
A
#
# COMPACT_ATOMS: atom_id res chain seq x y z
N MET A 1 -53.08 -45.06 0.46
CA MET A 1 -52.28 -43.95 1.04
C MET A 1 -52.11 -42.74 0.12
N ALA A 2 -52.35 -42.81 -1.20
CA ALA A 2 -52.11 -41.69 -2.12
C ALA A 2 -53.14 -40.52 -2.05
N ARG A 3 -54.38 -40.75 -1.58
CA ARG A 3 -55.43 -39.69 -1.52
C ARG A 3 -55.37 -38.77 -0.30
N ARG A 4 -54.57 -39.10 0.73
CA ARG A 4 -54.39 -38.22 1.92
C ARG A 4 -53.24 -37.23 1.76
N ALA A 5 -52.28 -37.50 0.88
CA ALA A 5 -51.17 -36.60 0.59
C ALA A 5 -51.58 -35.41 -0.30
N GLN A 6 -52.53 -35.61 -1.23
CA GLN A 6 -52.98 -34.53 -2.13
C GLN A 6 -53.85 -33.46 -1.44
N VAL A 7 -54.55 -33.82 -0.34
CA VAL A 7 -55.37 -32.85 0.41
C VAL A 7 -54.51 -31.97 1.33
N LEU A 8 -53.40 -32.48 1.87
CA LEU A 8 -52.47 -31.66 2.67
C LEU A 8 -51.66 -30.69 1.81
N SER A 9 -51.25 -31.06 0.60
CA SER A 9 -50.56 -30.13 -0.31
C SER A 9 -51.45 -28.98 -0.78
N LEU A 10 -52.77 -29.19 -0.94
CA LEU A 10 -53.66 -28.11 -1.38
C LEU A 10 -53.98 -27.10 -0.25
N ILE A 11 -53.94 -27.52 1.01
CA ILE A 11 -54.17 -26.63 2.16
C ILE A 11 -52.95 -25.75 2.45
N PHE A 12 -51.73 -26.22 2.19
CA PHE A 12 -50.51 -25.41 2.38
C PHE A 12 -50.30 -24.37 1.26
N SER A 13 -50.77 -24.64 0.05
CA SER A 13 -50.65 -23.70 -1.08
C SER A 13 -51.67 -22.54 -1.04
N ILE A 14 -52.78 -22.67 -0.31
CA ILE A 14 -53.76 -21.58 -0.15
C ILE A 14 -53.36 -20.60 0.99
N ALA A 15 -52.51 -21.02 1.92
CA ALA A 15 -52.00 -20.16 2.99
C ALA A 15 -50.91 -19.17 2.52
N ALA A 16 -50.28 -19.40 1.36
CA ALA A 16 -49.19 -18.56 0.85
C ALA A 16 -49.65 -17.39 -0.06
N VAL A 17 -50.94 -17.30 -0.40
CA VAL A 17 -51.46 -16.26 -1.33
C VAL A 17 -52.38 -15.24 -0.62
N LEU A 18 -52.50 -15.29 0.71
CA LEU A 18 -53.35 -14.38 1.50
C LEU A 18 -52.59 -13.55 2.54
N ALA A 19 -51.25 -13.52 2.51
CA ALA A 19 -50.44 -12.73 3.45
C ALA A 19 -50.25 -11.26 3.05
N CYS A 20 -50.82 -10.80 1.93
CA CYS A 20 -50.69 -9.42 1.48
C CYS A 20 -52.06 -8.75 1.38
N THR A 21 -52.61 -8.34 2.53
CA THR A 21 -53.41 -7.12 2.75
C THR A 21 -54.08 -7.24 4.12
N LEU A 22 -53.40 -6.81 5.18
CA LEU A 22 -54.04 -6.51 6.46
C LEU A 22 -54.54 -5.06 6.38
N PRO A 23 -55.87 -4.79 6.35
CA PRO A 23 -56.37 -3.44 6.49
C PRO A 23 -56.35 -3.08 7.97
N GLY A 24 -55.45 -2.19 8.39
CA GLY A 24 -55.41 -1.70 9.77
C GLY A 24 -54.04 -1.33 10.34
N ALA A 25 -52.94 -1.55 9.64
CA ALA A 25 -51.64 -1.03 10.06
C ALA A 25 -51.49 0.43 9.60
N ALA A 26 -51.41 1.36 10.55
CA ALA A 26 -51.06 2.75 10.28
C ALA A 26 -49.70 2.82 9.56
N PRO A 27 -49.51 3.72 8.58
CA PRO A 27 -48.21 3.91 7.96
C PRO A 27 -47.19 4.31 9.02
N PRO A 28 -45.93 3.82 8.96
CA PRO A 28 -44.90 4.27 9.89
C PRO A 28 -44.75 5.78 9.76
N THR A 29 -44.90 6.48 10.88
CA THR A 29 -44.61 7.90 11.03
C THR A 29 -43.26 8.23 10.40
N PRO A 30 -43.15 9.27 9.55
CA PRO A 30 -41.85 9.71 9.07
C PRO A 30 -41.04 10.19 10.28
N PHE A 31 -39.89 9.54 10.52
CA PHE A 31 -38.92 10.02 11.49
C PHE A 31 -38.35 11.35 10.98
N SER A 32 -38.83 12.45 11.55
CA SER A 32 -38.20 13.77 11.42
C SER A 32 -37.01 13.82 12.38
N PHE A 33 -35.79 13.77 11.85
CA PHE A 33 -34.60 14.11 12.62
C PHE A 33 -34.59 15.62 12.87
N PRO A 34 -34.47 16.10 14.13
CA PRO A 34 -34.20 17.50 14.38
C PRO A 34 -32.78 17.81 13.91
N LEU A 35 -32.66 18.76 12.98
CA LEU A 35 -31.39 19.37 12.59
C LEU A 35 -30.72 19.98 13.84
N PRO A 36 -29.44 19.71 14.12
CA PRO A 36 -28.69 20.48 15.10
C PRO A 36 -28.57 21.92 14.60
N ASN A 37 -29.18 22.84 15.35
CA ASN A 37 -28.96 24.28 15.24
C ASN A 37 -27.48 24.57 15.54
N GLN A 38 -26.66 24.76 14.51
CA GLN A 38 -25.35 25.38 14.64
C GLN A 38 -25.41 26.78 14.00
N THR A 39 -25.63 27.77 14.87
CA THR A 39 -25.22 29.15 14.65
C THR A 39 -23.69 29.20 14.53
N MET A 40 -23.19 29.37 13.31
CA MET A 40 -21.89 29.96 13.04
C MET A 40 -22.09 31.13 12.07
N THR A 41 -22.05 32.33 12.65
CA THR A 41 -21.99 33.61 11.96
C THR A 41 -20.71 33.66 11.13
N ALA A 42 -20.84 33.62 9.80
CA ALA A 42 -19.79 34.04 8.88
C ALA A 42 -20.37 35.08 7.92
N ILE A 43 -19.80 36.28 8.04
CA ILE A 43 -20.12 37.50 7.32
C ILE A 43 -19.72 37.33 5.85
N PHE A 44 -20.68 37.44 4.92
CA PHE A 44 -20.39 37.78 3.54
C PHE A 44 -21.39 38.81 3.02
N GLY A 45 -20.83 39.91 2.50
CA GLY A 45 -21.54 41.08 2.04
C GLY A 45 -22.44 40.80 0.84
N THR A 46 -23.60 41.45 0.85
CA THR A 46 -24.51 41.55 -0.27
C THR A 46 -23.86 42.33 -1.43
N ALA A 47 -23.56 41.63 -2.52
CA ALA A 47 -23.54 42.24 -3.84
C ALA A 47 -24.85 41.85 -4.54
N LEU A 48 -25.76 42.82 -4.66
CA LEU A 48 -26.96 42.70 -5.47
C LEU A 48 -26.54 42.66 -6.94
N VAL A 49 -26.84 41.56 -7.65
CA VAL A 49 -26.71 41.48 -9.11
C VAL A 49 -28.11 41.41 -9.71
N ASP A 50 -28.37 42.39 -10.57
CA ASP A 50 -29.59 42.64 -11.35
C ASP A 50 -29.89 41.46 -12.32
N PRO A 51 -31.12 40.90 -12.37
CA PRO A 51 -31.44 39.72 -13.19
C PRO A 51 -31.79 40.05 -14.66
N SER A 52 -31.31 41.15 -15.24
CA SER A 52 -31.68 41.57 -16.60
C SER A 52 -30.62 41.39 -17.71
N THR A 53 -29.54 40.63 -17.47
CA THR A 53 -28.52 40.35 -18.51
C THR A 53 -28.44 38.85 -18.88
N PRO A 54 -28.57 38.48 -20.17
CA PRO A 54 -28.37 37.11 -20.62
C PRO A 54 -26.88 36.70 -20.49
N PRO A 55 -26.57 35.42 -20.25
CA PRO A 55 -25.19 34.97 -20.08
C PRO A 55 -24.40 35.08 -21.39
N THR A 56 -23.38 35.93 -21.39
CA THR A 56 -22.36 35.97 -22.44
C THR A 56 -21.41 34.79 -22.25
N ILE A 57 -21.36 33.88 -23.22
CA ILE A 57 -20.36 32.82 -23.31
C ILE A 57 -18.99 33.49 -23.51
N PRO A 58 -17.97 33.23 -22.67
CA PRO A 58 -16.62 33.71 -22.96
C PRO A 58 -16.06 32.95 -24.16
N GLU A 59 -15.77 33.69 -25.23
CA GLU A 59 -15.06 33.22 -26.41
C GLU A 59 -13.63 32.84 -26.00
N ILE A 60 -13.29 31.55 -26.11
CA ILE A 60 -11.93 31.07 -25.89
C ILE A 60 -11.08 31.55 -27.06
N GLN A 61 -10.25 32.57 -26.82
CA GLN A 61 -9.20 32.98 -27.73
C GLN A 61 -8.13 31.87 -27.76
N VAL A 62 -8.09 31.13 -28.86
CA VAL A 62 -6.98 30.22 -29.17
C VAL A 62 -5.81 31.07 -29.65
N THR A 63 -4.84 31.32 -28.78
CA THR A 63 -3.56 31.92 -29.17
C THR A 63 -2.71 30.84 -29.83
N GLU A 64 -2.64 30.87 -31.16
CA GLU A 64 -1.70 30.09 -31.97
C GLU A 64 -0.26 30.56 -31.66
N LEU A 65 0.55 29.68 -31.07
CA LEU A 65 1.97 29.94 -30.85
C LEU A 65 2.72 29.68 -32.16
N THR A 66 3.03 30.75 -32.89
CA THR A 66 4.01 30.74 -33.99
C THR A 66 5.40 30.36 -33.47
N PRO A 67 6.14 29.46 -34.13
CA PRO A 67 7.53 29.16 -33.76
C PRO A 67 8.43 30.35 -34.10
N THR A 68 9.14 30.87 -33.09
CA THR A 68 10.18 31.87 -33.27
C THR A 68 11.44 31.19 -33.81
N GLU A 69 11.81 31.46 -35.06
CA GLU A 69 13.12 31.11 -35.62
C GLU A 69 14.23 31.83 -34.83
N GLY A 70 15.10 31.06 -34.18
CA GLY A 70 16.33 31.56 -33.59
C GLY A 70 17.43 31.72 -34.66
N PRO A 71 18.27 32.76 -34.59
CA PRO A 71 19.30 32.99 -35.60
C PRO A 71 20.42 31.92 -35.52
N SER A 72 20.73 31.38 -36.69
CA SER A 72 21.85 30.49 -37.00
C SER A 72 23.22 31.17 -36.77
N PRO A 73 24.19 30.53 -36.08
CA PRO A 73 25.56 31.01 -36.06
C PRO A 73 26.41 30.40 -37.19
N THR A 74 26.99 31.28 -38.00
CA THR A 74 28.02 31.02 -39.01
C THR A 74 29.32 30.49 -38.37
N PRO A 75 30.05 29.54 -38.98
CA PRO A 75 31.37 29.15 -38.51
C PRO A 75 32.43 30.18 -38.92
N GLY A 76 32.98 30.90 -37.93
CA GLY A 76 34.16 31.74 -38.08
C GLY A 76 35.41 31.00 -37.59
N SER A 77 36.35 30.73 -38.50
CA SER A 77 37.68 30.20 -38.17
C SER A 77 38.54 31.29 -37.54
N THR A 78 38.99 31.08 -36.30
CA THR A 78 40.01 31.92 -35.66
C THR A 78 41.16 31.04 -35.18
N ASP A 79 42.27 31.08 -35.91
CA ASP A 79 43.56 30.54 -35.48
C ASP A 79 44.07 31.32 -34.26
N THR A 80 44.29 30.62 -33.14
CA THR A 80 45.00 31.16 -31.97
C THR A 80 46.19 30.24 -31.66
N PRO A 81 47.42 30.76 -31.58
CA PRO A 81 48.61 29.93 -31.33
C PRO A 81 48.72 29.52 -29.85
N LEU A 82 49.12 28.26 -29.62
CA LEU A 82 49.44 27.72 -28.29
C LEU A 82 50.68 28.38 -27.66
N PRO A 83 50.71 28.65 -26.34
CA PRO A 83 51.94 28.94 -25.62
C PRO A 83 52.68 27.65 -25.21
N SER A 84 54.01 27.73 -25.22
CA SER A 84 54.95 26.64 -24.91
C SER A 84 54.91 26.18 -23.46
N THR A 85 54.82 24.86 -23.24
CA THR A 85 54.93 24.21 -21.94
C THR A 85 56.41 24.02 -21.56
N SER A 86 56.83 24.52 -20.38
CA SER A 86 58.13 24.18 -19.78
C SER A 86 57.94 23.13 -18.68
N THR A 87 58.61 21.99 -18.84
CA THR A 87 58.62 20.88 -17.87
C THR A 87 59.75 21.06 -16.86
N PRO A 88 59.49 21.12 -15.53
CA PRO A 88 60.56 21.04 -14.56
C PRO A 88 60.91 19.57 -14.25
N THR A 89 62.15 19.19 -14.54
CA THR A 89 62.76 17.92 -14.12
C THR A 89 62.97 17.94 -12.60
N ARG A 90 62.29 17.05 -11.84
CA ARG A 90 62.61 16.78 -10.43
C ARG A 90 63.44 15.51 -10.30
N THR A 91 64.64 15.65 -9.74
CA THR A 91 65.53 14.58 -9.32
C THR A 91 64.91 13.77 -8.16
N PRO A 92 64.85 12.43 -8.21
CA PRO A 92 64.37 11.63 -7.09
C PRO A 92 65.46 11.44 -6.02
N THR A 93 65.12 11.74 -4.76
CA THR A 93 65.89 11.37 -3.56
C THR A 93 65.37 10.01 -3.06
N PRO A 94 66.22 9.00 -2.82
CA PRO A 94 65.76 7.73 -2.28
C PRO A 94 65.45 7.85 -0.78
N LEU A 95 64.19 7.65 -0.40
CA LEU A 95 63.76 7.42 0.98
C LEU A 95 63.76 5.91 1.24
N SER A 96 64.63 5.46 2.14
CA SER A 96 64.64 4.09 2.65
C SER A 96 63.60 3.98 3.76
N ALA A 97 62.45 3.37 3.48
CA ALA A 97 61.42 3.07 4.46
C ALA A 97 61.32 1.55 4.65
N THR A 98 61.74 1.07 5.82
CA THR A 98 61.58 -0.32 6.25
C THR A 98 60.09 -0.55 6.56
N ALA A 99 59.36 -1.15 5.63
CA ALA A 99 57.97 -1.54 5.84
C ALA A 99 57.92 -2.83 6.69
N THR A 100 57.54 -2.71 7.95
CA THR A 100 57.17 -3.85 8.79
C THR A 100 55.81 -4.37 8.32
N SER A 101 55.81 -5.49 7.61
CA SER A 101 54.60 -6.17 7.15
C SER A 101 53.87 -6.81 8.34
N LEU A 102 52.74 -6.23 8.74
CA LEU A 102 51.80 -6.87 9.66
C LEU A 102 50.90 -7.81 8.83
N VAL A 103 51.07 -9.11 9.02
CA VAL A 103 50.18 -10.13 8.45
C VAL A 103 48.85 -10.05 9.21
N ALA A 104 47.85 -9.40 8.62
CA ALA A 104 46.50 -9.38 9.15
C ALA A 104 45.86 -10.76 8.93
N THR A 105 45.43 -11.41 10.02
CA THR A 105 44.61 -12.62 9.96
C THR A 105 43.26 -12.28 9.32
N PRO A 106 42.82 -12.98 8.26
CA PRO A 106 41.53 -12.70 7.65
C PRO A 106 40.41 -13.05 8.64
N THR A 107 39.65 -12.03 9.05
CA THR A 107 38.42 -12.24 9.82
C THR A 107 37.34 -12.65 8.82
N VAL A 108 36.77 -13.85 8.97
CA VAL A 108 35.64 -14.29 8.16
C VAL A 108 34.43 -13.44 8.57
N SER A 109 34.12 -12.41 7.79
CA SER A 109 32.88 -11.65 7.93
C SER A 109 31.73 -12.58 7.56
N THR A 110 30.89 -12.95 8.53
CA THR A 110 29.65 -13.67 8.24
C THR A 110 28.75 -12.76 7.42
N ALA A 111 28.10 -13.32 6.39
CA ALA A 111 27.14 -12.56 5.59
C ALA A 111 26.00 -12.08 6.50
N PRO A 112 25.53 -10.84 6.33
CA PRO A 112 24.45 -10.32 7.15
C PRO A 112 23.17 -11.13 6.92
N THR A 113 22.47 -11.46 8.01
CA THR A 113 21.26 -12.30 7.95
C THR A 113 19.97 -11.50 8.17
N ALA A 114 20.04 -10.26 8.64
CA ALA A 114 18.88 -9.41 8.84
C ALA A 114 19.26 -7.94 8.68
N ARG A 115 18.31 -7.13 8.19
CA ARG A 115 18.41 -5.67 8.13
C ARG A 115 18.52 -5.09 9.54
N PRO A 116 19.23 -3.97 9.74
CA PRO A 116 19.38 -3.33 11.06
C PRO A 116 18.17 -2.47 11.45
N ASN A 117 17.00 -2.68 10.83
CA ASN A 117 15.81 -1.84 10.95
C ASN A 117 14.75 -2.42 11.90
N GLY A 118 15.21 -3.08 12.97
CA GLY A 118 14.37 -3.75 13.96
C GLY A 118 14.64 -5.25 14.07
N ALA A 119 13.95 -5.90 15.00
CA ALA A 119 14.00 -7.35 15.13
C ALA A 119 13.31 -8.00 13.91
N PRO A 120 13.79 -9.16 13.41
CA PRO A 120 13.11 -9.88 12.35
C PRO A 120 11.66 -10.23 12.74
N ILE A 121 10.73 -9.90 11.86
CA ILE A 121 9.33 -10.33 11.95
C ILE A 121 9.33 -11.85 11.71
N THR A 122 8.71 -12.59 12.61
CA THR A 122 8.66 -14.05 12.53
C THR A 122 7.35 -14.48 11.89
N ALA A 123 7.42 -15.17 10.75
CA ALA A 123 6.31 -15.94 10.21
C ALA A 123 6.42 -17.39 10.69
N THR A 124 5.44 -17.85 11.47
CA THR A 124 5.42 -19.23 11.96
C THR A 124 4.89 -20.18 10.89
N LYS A 125 5.48 -21.38 10.79
CA LYS A 125 4.97 -22.39 9.89
C LYS A 125 3.63 -22.92 10.39
N LEU A 126 2.63 -22.91 9.52
CA LEU A 126 1.27 -23.34 9.81
C LEU A 126 1.09 -24.80 9.36
N THR A 127 0.65 -25.66 10.27
CA THR A 127 0.29 -27.06 9.95
C THR A 127 -1.12 -27.17 9.39
N THR A 128 -1.99 -26.22 9.76
CA THR A 128 -3.33 -26.04 9.20
C THR A 128 -3.39 -24.63 8.62
N PRO A 129 -3.63 -24.47 7.31
CA PRO A 129 -3.83 -23.16 6.70
C PRO A 129 -4.99 -22.39 7.36
N PRO A 130 -4.86 -21.06 7.51
CA PRO A 130 -5.93 -20.21 8.00
C PRO A 130 -7.09 -20.18 7.00
N THR A 131 -8.30 -19.96 7.50
CA THR A 131 -9.44 -19.71 6.63
C THR A 131 -9.43 -18.23 6.30
N ILE A 132 -9.31 -17.86 5.03
CA ILE A 132 -9.31 -16.46 4.61
C ILE A 132 -10.75 -15.94 4.65
N ASP A 133 -11.19 -15.47 5.81
CA ASP A 133 -12.54 -14.98 6.09
C ASP A 133 -12.57 -13.65 6.87
N ALA A 134 -11.38 -13.07 7.08
CA ALA A 134 -11.15 -11.85 7.86
C ALA A 134 -11.54 -11.97 9.34
N ILE A 135 -11.66 -13.20 9.88
CA ILE A 135 -11.90 -13.46 11.30
C ILE A 135 -10.61 -13.95 11.97
N LEU A 136 -9.91 -13.05 12.63
CA LEU A 136 -8.54 -13.30 13.09
C LEU A 136 -8.39 -14.21 14.34
N ASN A 137 -9.35 -15.07 14.66
CA ASN A 137 -9.36 -15.86 15.90
C ASN A 137 -8.26 -16.94 15.96
N GLU A 138 -7.77 -17.39 14.80
CA GLU A 138 -6.70 -18.37 14.66
C GLU A 138 -5.29 -17.77 14.86
N TRP A 139 -5.18 -16.45 14.78
CA TRP A 139 -3.96 -15.69 14.97
C TRP A 139 -3.74 -15.33 16.45
N SER A 140 -3.11 -16.23 17.19
CA SER A 140 -2.97 -16.13 18.66
C SER A 140 -1.59 -15.71 19.17
N SER A 141 -0.55 -15.74 18.33
CA SER A 141 0.81 -15.36 18.71
C SER A 141 1.60 -14.79 17.52
N GLY A 142 2.77 -14.21 17.78
CA GLY A 142 3.63 -13.65 16.72
C GLY A 142 3.18 -12.31 16.16
N ALA A 143 2.34 -11.57 16.91
CA ALA A 143 1.90 -10.23 16.52
C ALA A 143 3.08 -9.25 16.39
N PHE A 144 3.04 -8.41 15.38
CA PHE A 144 3.88 -7.22 15.22
C PHE A 144 3.01 -6.03 14.85
N THR A 145 3.55 -4.81 14.86
CA THR A 145 2.78 -3.59 14.59
C THR A 145 3.26 -2.89 13.33
N ALA A 146 2.32 -2.29 12.59
CA ALA A 146 2.60 -1.21 11.65
C ALA A 146 2.03 0.08 12.24
N ASN A 147 2.90 0.90 12.83
CA ASN A 147 2.51 2.08 13.59
C ASN A 147 3.53 3.22 13.48
N SER A 148 4.53 3.09 12.61
CA SER A 148 5.50 4.15 12.34
C SER A 148 5.06 4.92 11.12
N VAL A 149 4.79 6.22 11.27
CA VAL A 149 4.37 7.07 10.15
C VAL A 149 5.54 7.30 9.21
N VAL A 150 5.38 6.92 7.94
CA VAL A 150 6.44 7.00 6.90
C VAL A 150 6.03 7.86 5.70
N TYR A 151 4.78 8.32 5.66
CA TYR A 151 4.27 9.31 4.71
C TYR A 151 3.17 10.14 5.39
N GLY A 152 3.06 11.41 5.03
CA GLY A 152 1.91 12.22 5.43
C GLY A 152 1.77 12.48 6.93
N ALA A 153 2.89 12.62 7.65
CA ALA A 153 2.87 12.78 9.11
C ALA A 153 2.09 14.00 9.64
N SER A 154 1.79 14.99 8.79
CA SER A 154 0.91 16.11 9.14
C SER A 154 -0.58 15.78 9.09
N SER A 155 -0.96 14.74 8.33
CA SER A 155 -2.32 14.23 8.24
C SER A 155 -2.60 13.15 9.28
N TRP A 156 -1.56 12.46 9.76
CA TRP A 156 -1.70 11.46 10.81
C TRP A 156 -1.86 12.08 12.20
N SER A 157 -2.96 11.80 12.91
CA SER A 157 -3.28 12.43 14.19
C SER A 157 -2.97 11.59 15.43
N SER A 158 -3.15 10.26 15.37
CA SER A 158 -2.95 9.36 16.50
C SER A 158 -2.97 7.87 16.09
N SER A 159 -2.72 6.94 17.02
CA SER A 159 -2.87 5.50 16.70
C SER A 159 -4.31 5.07 16.39
N ASN A 160 -5.32 5.87 16.76
CA ASN A 160 -6.72 5.61 16.39
C ASN A 160 -7.06 6.13 15.00
N ASP A 161 -6.26 7.07 14.50
CA ASP A 161 -6.34 7.62 13.15
C ASP A 161 -5.89 6.54 12.16
N LEU A 162 -4.68 6.01 12.36
CA LEU A 162 -4.20 4.86 11.62
C LEU A 162 -3.18 4.05 12.41
N SER A 163 -3.44 2.76 12.60
CA SER A 163 -2.43 1.79 13.05
C SER A 163 -2.87 0.36 12.75
N ALA A 164 -1.92 -0.58 12.71
CA ALA A 164 -2.26 -1.98 12.54
C ALA A 164 -1.52 -2.91 13.51
N ILE A 165 -2.25 -3.93 13.98
CA ILE A 165 -1.69 -5.15 14.55
C ILE A 165 -1.71 -6.20 13.45
N CYS A 166 -0.53 -6.75 13.16
CA CYS A 166 -0.30 -7.63 12.04
C CYS A 166 0.20 -8.99 12.52
N TYR A 167 -0.05 -10.01 11.72
CA TYR A 167 0.45 -11.36 11.90
C TYR A 167 0.96 -11.90 10.57
N ALA A 168 1.96 -12.78 10.64
CA ALA A 168 2.49 -13.47 9.49
C ALA A 168 2.61 -14.97 9.79
N GLY A 169 2.23 -15.79 8.81
CA GLY A 169 2.36 -17.24 8.87
C GLY A 169 2.70 -17.78 7.50
N TRP A 170 3.20 -19.01 7.42
CA TRP A 170 3.52 -19.60 6.12
C TRP A 170 3.31 -21.11 6.10
N ASP A 171 3.10 -21.66 4.91
CA ASP A 171 3.21 -23.09 4.66
C ASP A 171 4.05 -23.35 3.41
N ALA A 172 4.11 -24.61 2.95
CA ALA A 172 4.90 -25.00 1.78
C ALA A 172 4.50 -24.29 0.47
N THR A 173 3.34 -23.65 0.42
CA THR A 173 2.70 -23.10 -0.78
C THR A 173 2.33 -21.62 -0.68
N HIS A 174 2.09 -21.10 0.52
CA HIS A 174 1.65 -19.71 0.73
C HIS A 174 2.37 -19.00 1.87
N LEU A 175 2.50 -17.68 1.72
CA LEU A 175 2.63 -16.71 2.80
C LEU A 175 1.23 -16.21 3.17
N TYR A 176 0.96 -16.09 4.46
CA TYR A 176 -0.30 -15.60 5.00
C TYR A 176 -0.03 -14.35 5.82
N LEU A 177 -0.86 -13.34 5.63
CA LEU A 177 -0.87 -12.11 6.42
C LEU A 177 -2.26 -11.89 6.98
N ALA A 178 -2.34 -11.44 8.22
CA ALA A 178 -3.57 -11.01 8.87
C ALA A 178 -3.34 -9.65 9.52
N LEU A 179 -4.29 -8.74 9.36
CA LEU A 179 -4.17 -7.38 9.85
C LEU A 179 -5.48 -6.97 10.53
N ARG A 180 -5.38 -6.47 11.76
CA ARG A 180 -6.41 -5.65 12.39
C ARG A 180 -5.96 -4.20 12.31
N ILE A 181 -6.71 -3.40 11.57
CA ILE A 181 -6.39 -2.02 11.27
C ILE A 181 -7.38 -1.13 12.03
N LEU A 182 -6.83 -0.20 12.81
CA LEU A 182 -7.54 0.94 13.33
C LEU A 182 -7.46 2.05 12.28
N ASP A 183 -8.61 2.60 11.97
CA ASP A 183 -8.84 3.62 10.96
C ASP A 183 -10.13 4.35 11.36
N ASP A 184 -10.04 5.67 11.55
CA ASP A 184 -11.19 6.46 12.01
C ASP A 184 -12.18 6.80 10.87
N THR A 185 -11.71 6.84 9.62
CA THR A 185 -12.47 7.25 8.44
C THR A 185 -12.08 6.44 7.20
N PHE A 186 -12.61 5.23 7.11
CA PHE A 186 -12.40 4.39 5.93
C PHE A 186 -12.97 4.97 4.62
N VAL A 187 -12.10 5.27 3.65
CA VAL A 187 -12.33 5.65 2.24
C VAL A 187 -11.43 4.87 1.26
N GLN A 188 -11.96 3.75 0.76
CA GLN A 188 -11.41 3.08 -0.42
C GLN A 188 -12.35 3.19 -1.63
N ILE A 189 -12.04 4.08 -2.57
CA ILE A 189 -12.80 4.26 -3.83
C ILE A 189 -11.93 4.03 -5.07
N SER A 190 -10.66 3.69 -4.88
CA SER A 190 -9.68 3.46 -5.93
C SER A 190 -9.45 1.96 -6.14
N SER A 191 -8.88 1.60 -7.29
CA SER A 191 -8.62 0.20 -7.64
C SER A 191 -7.37 0.03 -8.50
N GLY A 192 -6.91 -1.22 -8.61
CA GLY A 192 -5.76 -1.64 -9.42
C GLY A 192 -4.52 -0.81 -9.10
N VAL A 193 -3.88 -0.26 -10.15
CA VAL A 193 -2.65 0.54 -10.01
C VAL A 193 -2.82 1.76 -9.09
N TYR A 194 -4.06 2.26 -8.90
CA TYR A 194 -4.35 3.45 -8.10
C TYR A 194 -4.87 3.15 -6.69
N MET A 195 -5.00 1.88 -6.27
CA MET A 195 -5.61 1.53 -4.97
C MET A 195 -4.94 2.21 -3.75
N TYR A 196 -3.67 2.59 -3.89
CA TYR A 196 -2.90 3.31 -2.86
C TYR A 196 -3.48 4.70 -2.51
N ARG A 197 -4.38 5.24 -3.34
CA ARG A 197 -5.10 6.51 -3.12
C ARG A 197 -6.39 6.32 -2.30
N GLY A 198 -6.35 5.41 -1.36
CA GLY A 198 -7.42 5.00 -0.46
C GLY A 198 -6.87 4.01 0.54
N ASP A 199 -7.70 3.55 1.47
CA ASP A 199 -7.23 2.64 2.52
C ASP A 199 -6.86 1.29 1.94
N SER A 200 -5.58 0.96 2.05
CA SER A 200 -4.98 -0.19 1.39
C SER A 200 -3.72 -0.63 2.11
N VAL A 201 -3.34 -1.89 1.91
CA VAL A 201 -2.15 -2.48 2.49
C VAL A 201 -1.10 -2.65 1.41
N GLU A 202 0.16 -2.29 1.71
CA GLU A 202 1.29 -2.51 0.83
C GLU A 202 2.31 -3.46 1.46
N LEU A 203 2.78 -4.44 0.68
CA LEU A 203 3.91 -5.30 1.03
C LEU A 203 5.11 -4.95 0.16
N GLN A 204 6.22 -4.60 0.80
CA GLN A 204 7.55 -4.63 0.18
C GLN A 204 8.25 -5.94 0.54
N PHE A 205 8.80 -6.62 -0.46
CA PHE A 205 9.42 -7.93 -0.30
C PHE A 205 10.68 -8.05 -1.16
N ASP A 206 11.82 -8.30 -0.52
CA ASP A 206 13.14 -8.54 -1.12
C ASP A 206 13.42 -10.04 -0.97
N LYS A 207 13.51 -10.77 -2.08
CA LYS A 207 13.70 -12.23 -2.05
C LYS A 207 15.17 -12.66 -2.00
N ASP A 208 16.11 -11.80 -2.36
CA ASP A 208 17.56 -12.06 -2.32
C ASP A 208 18.31 -11.12 -1.35
N LEU A 209 17.77 -11.00 -0.14
CA LEU A 209 18.29 -10.13 0.93
C LEU A 209 19.82 -10.15 1.10
N GLN A 210 20.46 -11.31 0.92
CA GLN A 210 21.91 -11.44 1.07
C GLN A 210 22.67 -11.05 -0.20
N GLY A 211 22.10 -11.33 -1.38
CA GLY A 211 22.73 -11.08 -2.67
C GLY A 211 22.95 -9.61 -2.96
N ASP A 212 22.03 -8.75 -2.53
CA ASP A 212 22.10 -7.30 -2.73
C ASP A 212 21.87 -6.50 -1.44
N TYR A 213 22.33 -7.05 -0.31
CA TYR A 213 22.12 -6.47 1.03
C TYR A 213 22.44 -4.97 1.16
N TYR A 214 23.36 -4.41 0.38
CA TYR A 214 23.72 -2.98 0.45
C TYR A 214 23.16 -2.14 -0.71
N SER A 215 22.28 -2.70 -1.55
CA SER A 215 21.66 -2.00 -2.67
C SER A 215 20.48 -1.16 -2.19
N ASP A 216 20.60 0.16 -2.30
CA ASP A 216 19.58 1.16 -1.93
C ASP A 216 18.52 1.37 -3.03
N SER A 217 18.58 0.58 -4.09
CA SER A 217 17.73 0.69 -5.26
C SER A 217 17.08 -0.64 -5.56
N GLN A 218 15.77 -0.62 -5.83
CA GLN A 218 15.02 -1.83 -6.14
C GLN A 218 15.56 -2.57 -7.38
N SER A 219 15.71 -3.89 -7.24
CA SER A 219 16.21 -4.83 -8.24
C SER A 219 15.10 -5.80 -8.69
N ALA A 220 15.30 -6.59 -9.75
CA ALA A 220 14.23 -7.45 -10.29
C ALA A 220 13.74 -8.57 -9.33
N ASP A 221 14.43 -8.78 -8.22
CA ASP A 221 14.05 -9.72 -7.19
C ASP A 221 13.23 -9.08 -6.04
N ASP A 222 13.23 -7.75 -5.97
CA ASP A 222 12.30 -6.98 -5.14
C ASP A 222 10.87 -7.00 -5.70
N SER A 223 9.91 -6.85 -4.80
CA SER A 223 8.48 -6.79 -5.13
C SER A 223 7.76 -5.74 -4.28
N GLN A 224 6.83 -5.04 -4.91
CA GLN A 224 5.86 -4.17 -4.23
C GLN A 224 4.46 -4.63 -4.62
N LEU A 225 3.74 -5.17 -3.64
CA LEU A 225 2.37 -5.67 -3.81
C LEU A 225 1.41 -4.78 -3.03
N GLY A 226 0.21 -4.60 -3.56
CA GLY A 226 -0.90 -3.88 -2.96
C GLY A 226 -2.09 -4.79 -2.73
N PHE A 227 -2.82 -4.53 -1.65
CA PHE A 227 -4.04 -5.24 -1.29
C PHE A 227 -5.10 -4.22 -0.90
N SER A 228 -6.20 -4.22 -1.63
CA SER A 228 -7.37 -3.41 -1.31
C SER A 228 -8.39 -4.26 -0.55
N PRO A 229 -8.98 -3.77 0.55
CA PRO A 229 -10.14 -4.39 1.20
C PRO A 229 -11.43 -4.21 0.37
N GLY A 230 -11.38 -3.57 -0.79
CA GLY A 230 -12.58 -3.11 -1.48
C GLY A 230 -13.19 -1.93 -0.74
N ASN A 231 -14.48 -1.64 -0.94
CA ASN A 231 -15.15 -0.50 -0.29
C ASN A 231 -16.30 -0.92 0.63
N PHE A 232 -16.57 -2.22 0.72
CA PHE A 232 -17.73 -2.81 1.41
C PHE A 232 -19.10 -2.34 0.88
N ASP A 233 -19.12 -1.78 -0.33
CA ASP A 233 -20.27 -1.23 -1.04
C ASP A 233 -20.07 -1.37 -2.57
N GLY A 234 -19.83 -2.61 -3.02
CA GLY A 234 -19.79 -2.97 -4.44
C GLY A 234 -18.41 -3.05 -5.11
N LEU A 235 -17.35 -2.50 -4.50
CA LEU A 235 -15.96 -2.74 -4.89
C LEU A 235 -15.42 -3.93 -4.10
N SER A 236 -15.03 -4.99 -4.79
CA SER A 236 -14.48 -6.21 -4.17
C SER A 236 -13.04 -6.03 -3.72
N PRO A 237 -12.59 -6.78 -2.69
CA PRO A 237 -11.17 -6.88 -2.37
C PRO A 237 -10.35 -7.34 -3.58
N GLU A 238 -9.14 -6.83 -3.70
CA GLU A 238 -8.24 -7.17 -4.81
C GLU A 238 -6.76 -7.08 -4.41
N ALA A 239 -5.90 -7.64 -5.27
CA ALA A 239 -4.46 -7.56 -5.13
C ALA A 239 -3.80 -7.10 -6.44
N TYR A 240 -2.75 -6.30 -6.35
CA TYR A 240 -2.04 -5.74 -7.48
C TYR A 240 -0.52 -5.78 -7.25
N ARG A 241 0.25 -5.90 -8.33
CA ARG A 241 1.72 -5.77 -8.31
C ARG A 241 2.14 -4.48 -8.97
N TRP A 242 2.83 -3.61 -8.24
CA TRP A 242 3.45 -2.41 -8.80
C TRP A 242 4.89 -2.66 -9.25
N TYR A 243 5.62 -3.50 -8.51
CA TYR A 243 7.03 -3.77 -8.79
C TYR A 243 7.32 -5.30 -8.72
N PRO A 244 8.17 -5.85 -9.59
CA PRO A 244 8.89 -5.19 -10.69
C PRO A 244 7.93 -4.73 -11.80
N THR A 245 8.23 -3.59 -12.41
CA THR A 245 7.35 -2.93 -13.39
C THR A 245 7.05 -3.81 -14.61
N SER A 246 8.00 -4.68 -14.99
CA SER A 246 7.83 -5.67 -16.06
C SER A 246 6.77 -6.74 -15.78
N LEU A 247 6.39 -6.93 -14.51
CA LEU A 247 5.37 -7.87 -14.06
C LEU A 247 4.14 -7.13 -13.49
N SER A 248 4.04 -5.81 -13.67
CA SER A 248 2.95 -5.03 -13.06
C SER A 248 1.59 -5.47 -13.58
N GLY A 249 0.63 -5.62 -12.68
CA GLY A 249 -0.72 -6.05 -13.01
C GLY A 249 -1.49 -6.65 -11.83
N PRO A 250 -2.76 -7.01 -12.05
CA PRO A 250 -3.59 -7.67 -11.03
C PRO A 250 -3.05 -9.06 -10.67
N LEU A 251 -3.17 -9.44 -9.41
CA LEU A 251 -2.74 -10.74 -8.88
C LEU A 251 -3.94 -11.64 -8.53
N SER A 252 -4.55 -12.24 -9.55
CA SER A 252 -5.74 -13.09 -9.38
C SER A 252 -5.51 -14.38 -8.59
N SER A 253 -4.25 -14.80 -8.41
CA SER A 253 -3.89 -15.95 -7.58
C SER A 253 -3.78 -15.63 -6.09
N VAL A 254 -3.73 -14.35 -5.73
CA VAL A 254 -3.75 -13.89 -4.33
C VAL A 254 -5.21 -13.83 -3.89
N THR A 255 -5.50 -14.41 -2.72
CA THR A 255 -6.81 -14.28 -2.09
C THR A 255 -6.74 -13.19 -1.03
N VAL A 256 -7.67 -12.25 -1.08
CA VAL A 256 -7.86 -11.20 -0.08
C VAL A 256 -9.30 -11.31 0.40
N ASP A 257 -9.50 -11.38 1.71
CA ASP A 257 -10.80 -11.13 2.31
C ASP A 257 -10.68 -10.04 3.37
N SER A 258 -11.77 -9.33 3.61
CA SER A 258 -11.79 -8.23 4.56
C SER A 258 -13.17 -8.00 5.13
N ARG A 259 -13.21 -7.39 6.32
CA ARG A 259 -14.46 -6.99 6.96
C ARG A 259 -14.31 -5.66 7.68
N LYS A 260 -15.38 -4.86 7.69
CA LYS A 260 -15.46 -3.68 8.57
C LYS A 260 -15.53 -4.12 10.03
N THR A 261 -14.91 -3.33 10.89
CA THR A 261 -15.08 -3.38 12.34
C THR A 261 -15.59 -2.02 12.83
N PRO A 262 -16.02 -1.90 14.09
CA PRO A 262 -16.42 -0.60 14.64
C PRO A 262 -15.30 0.45 14.71
N GLN A 263 -14.03 0.06 14.57
CA GLN A 263 -12.86 0.93 14.76
C GLN A 263 -11.93 0.99 13.53
N GLY A 264 -12.37 0.46 12.39
CA GLY A 264 -11.55 0.30 11.20
C GLY A 264 -11.94 -0.98 10.45
N TYR A 265 -10.98 -1.82 10.10
CA TYR A 265 -11.22 -3.05 9.34
C TYR A 265 -10.21 -4.16 9.64
N GLU A 266 -10.57 -5.38 9.29
CA GLU A 266 -9.68 -6.55 9.35
C GLU A 266 -9.48 -7.11 7.93
N MET A 267 -8.30 -7.65 7.68
CA MET A 267 -7.93 -8.29 6.42
C MET A 267 -7.19 -9.60 6.66
N GLU A 268 -7.43 -10.57 5.77
CA GLU A 268 -6.59 -11.74 5.61
C GLU A 268 -6.18 -11.90 4.15
N ILE A 269 -4.91 -12.22 3.97
CA ILE A 269 -4.27 -12.26 2.66
C ILE A 269 -3.52 -13.59 2.54
N LYS A 270 -3.85 -14.36 1.51
CA LYS A 270 -3.13 -15.58 1.12
C LYS A 270 -2.37 -15.35 -0.17
N ILE A 271 -1.04 -15.37 -0.08
CA ILE A 271 -0.12 -15.09 -1.18
C ILE A 271 0.61 -16.37 -1.56
N PRO A 272 0.39 -16.95 -2.75
CA PRO A 272 1.19 -18.10 -3.20
C PRO A 272 2.66 -17.71 -3.31
N TRP A 273 3.60 -18.56 -2.85
CA TRP A 273 5.04 -18.29 -2.97
C TRP A 273 5.51 -18.16 -4.43
N ALA A 274 4.77 -18.78 -5.36
CA ALA A 274 4.95 -18.61 -6.80
C ALA A 274 4.81 -17.14 -7.25
N THR A 275 4.10 -16.30 -6.50
CA THR A 275 4.04 -14.84 -6.70
C THR A 275 5.45 -14.24 -6.71
N PHE A 276 6.33 -14.69 -5.82
CA PHE A 276 7.72 -14.22 -5.72
C PHE A 276 8.71 -15.11 -6.51
N GLY A 277 8.25 -16.24 -7.04
CA GLY A 277 9.10 -17.27 -7.66
C GLY A 277 9.98 -17.99 -6.64
N ILE A 278 9.49 -18.18 -5.41
CA ILE A 278 10.22 -18.77 -4.29
C ILE A 278 9.67 -20.16 -3.98
N THR A 279 10.56 -21.09 -3.60
CA THR A 279 10.18 -22.28 -2.83
C THR A 279 10.57 -22.03 -1.37
N PRO A 280 9.61 -21.93 -0.44
CA PRO A 280 9.91 -21.53 0.93
C PRO A 280 10.69 -22.63 1.66
N THR A 281 11.66 -22.22 2.46
CA THR A 281 12.40 -23.14 3.34
C THR A 281 12.38 -22.58 4.76
N ALA A 282 12.21 -23.46 5.75
CA ALA A 282 12.33 -23.05 7.15
C ALA A 282 13.73 -22.49 7.40
N GLY A 283 13.82 -21.35 8.06
CA GLY A 283 15.06 -20.63 8.28
C GLY A 283 15.35 -19.54 7.24
N SER A 284 14.63 -19.50 6.12
CA SER A 284 14.78 -18.45 5.09
C SER A 284 14.50 -17.05 5.65
N ARG A 285 15.16 -16.06 5.05
CA ARG A 285 15.05 -14.65 5.42
C ARG A 285 14.91 -13.79 4.19
N PHE A 286 14.06 -12.77 4.29
CA PHE A 286 13.68 -11.89 3.19
C PHE A 286 13.63 -10.45 3.71
N GLY A 287 13.94 -9.46 2.88
CA GLY A 287 13.63 -8.08 3.25
C GLY A 287 12.11 -7.88 3.22
N PHE A 288 11.58 -7.12 4.19
CA PHE A 288 10.14 -7.07 4.42
C PHE A 288 9.70 -5.76 5.06
N ALA A 289 8.68 -5.13 4.51
CA ALA A 289 7.91 -4.10 5.19
C ALA A 289 6.43 -4.24 4.83
N LEU A 290 5.57 -4.10 5.84
CA LEU A 290 4.13 -4.09 5.67
C LEU A 290 3.62 -2.71 6.09
N SER A 291 2.93 -2.05 5.17
CA SER A 291 2.47 -0.68 5.33
C SER A 291 0.97 -0.57 5.09
N VAL A 292 0.33 0.41 5.71
CA VAL A 292 -1.08 0.71 5.55
C VAL A 292 -1.20 2.17 5.12
N SER A 293 -1.81 2.38 3.96
CA SER A 293 -2.16 3.68 3.40
C SER A 293 -3.51 4.14 3.95
N ASP A 294 -3.68 5.45 3.97
CA ASP A 294 -4.75 6.13 4.69
C ASP A 294 -5.44 7.17 3.81
N ASN A 295 -6.75 7.29 3.95
CA ASN A 295 -7.55 8.33 3.31
C ASN A 295 -8.83 8.60 4.10
N ASP A 296 -8.95 9.81 4.65
CA ASP A 296 -10.14 10.25 5.38
C ASP A 296 -11.05 11.12 4.50
N GLN A 297 -10.60 11.48 3.30
CA GLN A 297 -11.35 12.36 2.39
C GLN A 297 -12.43 11.60 1.64
N VAL A 298 -13.60 11.48 2.26
CA VAL A 298 -14.78 10.82 1.68
C VAL A 298 -15.08 11.33 0.26
N GLY A 299 -15.06 10.41 -0.70
CA GLY A 299 -15.34 10.69 -2.11
C GLY A 299 -14.15 11.24 -2.90
N VAL A 300 -12.97 11.34 -2.29
CA VAL A 300 -11.73 11.77 -2.93
C VAL A 300 -10.74 10.61 -2.95
N ALA A 301 -10.06 10.43 -4.09
CA ALA A 301 -9.00 9.43 -4.24
C ALA A 301 -7.64 10.09 -3.97
N VAL A 302 -7.18 10.02 -2.73
CA VAL A 302 -5.90 10.58 -2.27
C VAL A 302 -5.28 9.65 -1.22
N GLN A 303 -3.95 9.66 -1.12
CA GLN A 303 -3.24 9.05 -0.01
C GLN A 303 -2.86 10.18 0.94
N GLU A 304 -3.37 10.18 2.16
CA GLU A 304 -3.10 11.24 3.13
C GLU A 304 -1.92 10.91 4.02
N SER A 305 -1.90 9.69 4.54
CA SER A 305 -0.83 9.19 5.40
C SER A 305 -0.48 7.72 5.10
N MET A 306 0.61 7.25 5.70
CA MET A 306 0.95 5.82 5.70
C MET A 306 1.71 5.46 6.97
N VAL A 307 1.30 4.37 7.61
CA VAL A 307 2.08 3.71 8.67
C VAL A 307 2.78 2.45 8.15
N SER A 308 3.91 2.10 8.73
CA SER A 308 4.74 0.96 8.34
C SER A 308 5.21 0.16 9.55
N SER A 309 5.45 -1.14 9.33
CA SER A 309 6.13 -2.02 10.27
C SER A 309 7.62 -1.72 10.42
N ALA A 310 8.21 -1.00 9.46
CA ALA A 310 9.58 -0.53 9.49
C ALA A 310 9.60 1.01 9.55
N SER A 311 10.08 1.56 10.66
CA SER A 311 10.10 3.02 10.91
C SER A 311 11.06 3.79 10.01
N THR A 312 12.02 3.10 9.41
CA THR A 312 13.00 3.68 8.49
C THR A 312 12.55 3.61 7.04
N ARG A 313 11.41 2.96 6.73
CA ARG A 313 10.98 2.67 5.35
C ARG A 313 10.97 3.93 4.50
N GLN A 314 11.76 3.90 3.43
CA GLN A 314 11.74 4.86 2.35
C GLN A 314 11.21 4.20 1.08
N TRP A 315 10.55 5.00 0.24
CA TRP A 315 10.02 4.51 -1.01
C TRP A 315 11.16 4.18 -1.98
N GLY A 316 11.17 2.96 -2.51
CA GLY A 316 12.14 2.51 -3.51
C GLY A 316 13.50 2.07 -2.97
N ASP A 317 13.72 2.09 -1.64
CA ASP A 317 14.99 1.70 -1.01
C ASP A 317 14.84 0.43 -0.13
N PRO A 318 15.27 -0.75 -0.62
CA PRO A 318 15.22 -2.01 0.13
C PRO A 318 16.07 -2.06 1.39
N THR A 319 17.11 -1.22 1.51
CA THR A 319 17.98 -1.19 2.70
C THR A 319 17.26 -0.63 3.93
N THR A 320 16.14 0.06 3.72
CA THR A 320 15.30 0.64 4.78
C THR A 320 14.21 -0.29 5.30
N TRP A 321 14.04 -1.47 4.69
CA TRP A 321 13.01 -2.42 5.11
C TRP A 321 13.48 -3.27 6.30
N GLY A 322 12.54 -3.93 6.97
CA GLY A 322 12.82 -4.93 8.00
C GLY A 322 13.24 -6.27 7.40
N THR A 323 13.14 -7.34 8.19
CA THR A 323 13.42 -8.70 7.75
C THR A 323 12.30 -9.63 8.17
N LEU A 324 11.79 -10.44 7.24
CA LEU A 324 10.92 -11.57 7.54
C LEU A 324 11.78 -12.81 7.76
N TYR A 325 11.47 -13.58 8.80
CA TYR A 325 12.08 -14.86 9.11
C TYR A 325 11.02 -15.97 9.08
N LEU A 326 11.26 -17.02 8.28
CA LEU A 326 10.39 -18.19 8.22
C LEU A 326 10.75 -19.18 9.34
N ALA A 327 10.04 -19.11 10.47
CA ALA A 327 10.20 -20.06 11.56
C ALA A 327 9.65 -21.45 11.20
N PRO A 328 10.26 -22.55 11.67
CA PRO A 328 9.88 -23.92 11.34
C PRO A 328 8.51 -24.34 11.87
#